data_AF-A0A8H7UHG9-F1
#
_entry.id   AF-A0A8H7UHG9-F1
#
_cell.length_a   1.000
_cell.length_b   1.000
_cell.length_c   1.000
_cell.angle_alpha   90.00
_cell.angle_beta   90.00
_cell.angle_gamma   90.00
#
_symmetry.space_group_name_H-M   'P 1'
#
loop_
_entity.id
_entity.type
_entity.pdbx_description
1 polymer ?
#
loop_
_entity_poly.entity_id
_entity_poly.type
_entity_poly.pdbx_seq_one_letter_code
_entity_poly.pdbx_strand_id
1 'polypeptide(L)'
;MTTLRTLRPTVGRILLTSKGRIATTSIAISPAFRLSTRTFTRQLSIKSLFASNSDNDAKLSSTQRILTPDNLFHPISESPVPEIRDRGTIIRKYGMCPVCNEEHHGHREQMRSPAYECPDCGHPTHCSEEHYQKGKDEHSKICHILREHNEDEHDLRSGRPMKEFEFPSAQGFDEAVNMANWDVFFYTRSFPSMDSDRSMRHVSKLLTYPITIASALHESSPHRKQVTAEGLRSLAAIRSILYPKVQLARDGVTLLRTETVNLYLLGARAESTLPPHIWSQLAYLFPQTPFHIHFVGPDALPPNREPYTTSLNDQLTFTYDNAMYHDYHEKVGSFDPYKDVYFLFAPGLGHPSSRESWKASIAKALDTKCAMFITGFDKHDVETDVKTVEEDHAEDFDWILRPTENHFKSLKRDINLQDLTQAIFANWGIWGIRGKRYEVTHNPEEDD
;
A
#
# COMPACT_ATOMS: atom_id res chain seq x y z
N MET A 1 6.55 72.21 -23.49
CA MET A 1 5.56 72.19 -24.58
C MET A 1 5.51 70.80 -25.19
N THR A 2 4.40 70.49 -25.87
CA THR A 2 4.20 69.46 -26.91
C THR A 2 5.39 69.34 -27.89
N THR A 3 5.61 68.24 -28.63
CA THR A 3 4.65 67.20 -29.10
C THR A 3 5.33 65.84 -29.35
N LEU A 4 4.54 64.76 -29.44
CA LEU A 4 4.95 63.45 -29.99
C LEU A 4 5.27 63.52 -31.50
N ARG A 5 6.21 62.68 -31.99
CA ARG A 5 6.03 61.98 -33.28
C ARG A 5 6.89 60.72 -33.50
N THR A 6 6.18 59.69 -33.94
CA THR A 6 6.56 58.37 -34.46
C THR A 6 7.71 58.31 -35.49
N LEU A 7 8.54 57.24 -35.43
CA LEU A 7 9.41 56.79 -36.54
C LEU A 7 9.50 55.26 -36.64
N ARG A 8 9.28 54.71 -37.83
CA ARG A 8 9.62 53.36 -38.37
C ARG A 8 9.33 53.36 -39.88
N PRO A 9 9.82 52.39 -40.69
CA PRO A 9 10.97 51.49 -40.51
C PRO A 9 12.24 52.19 -41.08
N THR A 10 13.09 51.80 -42.05
CA THR A 10 13.40 50.59 -42.90
C THR A 10 14.74 50.92 -43.60
N VAL A 11 15.72 50.04 -43.87
CA VAL A 11 16.14 48.73 -43.33
C VAL A 11 17.62 48.52 -43.74
N GLY A 12 18.38 47.61 -43.11
CA GLY A 12 19.76 47.30 -43.51
C GLY A 12 20.18 45.88 -43.12
N ARG A 13 20.66 45.09 -44.08
CA ARG A 13 20.93 43.64 -43.92
C ARG A 13 22.44 43.38 -44.00
N ILE A 14 23.05 42.90 -42.92
CA ILE A 14 24.48 42.54 -42.87
C ILE A 14 24.63 41.12 -42.31
N LEU A 15 25.54 40.34 -42.89
CA LEU A 15 25.87 38.98 -42.50
C LEU A 15 26.77 38.95 -41.26
N LEU A 16 26.48 38.05 -40.31
CA LEU A 16 27.26 37.85 -39.10
C LEU A 16 27.98 36.50 -39.14
N THR A 17 29.31 36.53 -39.11
CA THR A 17 30.13 35.45 -38.54
C THR A 17 31.25 36.07 -37.72
N SER A 18 31.33 35.73 -36.43
CA SER A 18 32.49 36.01 -35.59
C SER A 18 32.52 35.07 -34.39
N LYS A 19 33.72 34.71 -33.94
CA LYS A 19 33.97 34.05 -32.66
C LYS A 19 34.52 35.10 -31.70
N GLY A 20 33.94 35.23 -30.50
CA GLY A 20 34.45 36.13 -29.47
C GLY A 20 33.72 35.92 -28.15
N ARG A 21 34.46 35.59 -27.09
CA ARG A 21 33.90 35.44 -25.74
C ARG A 21 33.83 36.80 -25.05
N ILE A 22 32.66 37.12 -24.48
CA ILE A 22 32.54 38.00 -23.31
C ILE A 22 31.66 37.23 -22.30
N ALA A 23 32.00 37.32 -21.01
CA ALA A 23 31.31 36.59 -19.96
C ALA A 23 29.98 37.26 -19.59
N THR A 24 28.94 36.45 -19.40
CA THR A 24 27.70 36.83 -18.71
C THR A 24 27.43 35.85 -17.58
N THR A 25 27.08 36.38 -16.41
CA THR A 25 26.73 35.58 -15.23
C THR A 25 25.39 34.90 -15.41
N SER A 26 25.39 33.58 -15.63
CA SER A 26 24.19 32.76 -15.52
C SER A 26 23.86 32.51 -14.05
N ILE A 27 22.69 32.97 -13.60
CA ILE A 27 22.15 32.62 -12.29
C ILE A 27 21.76 31.14 -12.33
N ALA A 28 22.40 30.33 -11.49
CA ALA A 28 22.08 28.92 -11.35
C ALA A 28 20.74 28.75 -10.61
N ILE A 29 19.65 28.65 -11.36
CA ILE A 29 18.34 28.28 -10.81
C ILE A 29 18.42 26.83 -10.36
N SER A 30 18.52 26.63 -9.05
CA SER A 30 18.57 25.31 -8.44
C SER A 30 17.28 24.53 -8.72
N PRO A 31 17.34 23.23 -9.05
CA PRO A 31 16.12 22.44 -9.23
C PRO A 31 15.36 22.37 -7.91
N ALA A 32 14.06 22.68 -7.96
CA ALA A 32 13.22 22.70 -6.77
C ALA A 32 13.19 21.33 -6.07
N PHE A 33 13.27 21.33 -4.74
CA PHE A 33 13.19 20.12 -3.94
C PHE A 33 11.85 19.40 -4.19
N ARG A 34 11.91 18.17 -4.71
CA ARG A 34 10.75 17.29 -4.78
C ARG A 34 10.33 16.89 -3.36
N LEU A 35 9.42 17.63 -2.74
CA LEU A 35 8.68 17.18 -1.55
C LEU A 35 7.68 16.09 -1.95
N SER A 36 8.22 14.90 -2.22
CA SER A 36 7.45 13.68 -2.02
C SER A 36 7.23 13.52 -0.52
N THR A 37 5.98 13.34 -0.10
CA THR A 37 5.58 12.87 1.22
C THR A 37 5.98 11.41 1.39
N ARG A 38 7.30 11.18 1.44
CA ARG A 38 7.90 9.88 1.77
C ARG A 38 7.48 9.51 3.19
N THR A 39 6.49 8.63 3.30
CA THR A 39 6.37 7.71 4.43
C THR A 39 7.69 6.96 4.53
N PHE A 40 8.51 7.32 5.52
CA PHE A 40 9.82 6.69 5.75
C PHE A 40 9.65 5.32 6.42
N THR A 41 8.90 4.43 5.78
CA THR A 41 8.86 2.99 6.04
C THR A 41 10.18 2.35 5.59
N ARG A 42 11.25 2.68 6.31
CA ARG A 42 12.55 2.02 6.13
C ARG A 42 12.33 0.51 6.34
N GLN A 43 12.65 -0.26 5.31
CA GLN A 43 12.19 -1.64 5.14
C GLN A 43 12.50 -2.53 6.34
N LEU A 44 11.58 -3.43 6.68
CA LEU A 44 11.88 -4.58 7.54
C LEU A 44 12.90 -5.46 6.80
N SER A 45 14.18 -5.35 7.17
CA SER A 45 15.25 -6.16 6.60
C SER A 45 15.24 -7.57 7.17
N ILE A 46 14.25 -8.37 6.76
CA ILE A 46 14.00 -9.77 7.18
C ILE A 46 15.15 -10.73 6.79
N LYS A 47 16.20 -10.23 6.12
CA LYS A 47 17.41 -10.96 5.68
C LYS A 47 18.17 -11.71 6.78
N SER A 48 17.94 -11.39 8.06
CA SER A 48 18.53 -12.10 9.21
C SER A 48 17.73 -13.33 9.67
N LEU A 49 16.48 -13.50 9.22
CA LEU A 49 15.59 -14.56 9.70
C LEU A 49 15.52 -15.80 8.77
N PHE A 50 15.81 -15.64 7.47
CA PHE A 50 15.67 -16.72 6.48
C PHE A 50 16.86 -16.78 5.53
N ALA A 51 17.98 -17.31 6.01
CA ALA A 51 19.05 -17.83 5.18
C ALA A 51 18.94 -19.36 5.13
N SER A 52 18.67 -19.93 3.95
CA SER A 52 18.74 -21.39 3.76
C SER A 52 20.20 -21.84 3.72
N ASN A 53 20.54 -22.79 4.58
CA ASN A 53 21.92 -23.24 4.77
C ASN A 53 22.29 -24.34 3.77
N SER A 54 23.57 -24.40 3.40
CA SER A 54 24.20 -25.66 2.97
C SER A 54 25.55 -25.76 3.67
N ASP A 55 25.81 -26.93 4.25
CA ASP A 55 27.04 -27.33 4.95
C ASP A 55 27.61 -26.36 6.00
N ASN A 56 26.94 -26.23 7.17
CA ASN A 56 27.58 -25.81 8.43
C ASN A 56 26.76 -26.15 9.71
N ASP A 57 26.25 -27.39 9.82
CA ASP A 57 25.29 -27.86 10.85
C ASP A 57 25.86 -28.07 12.27
N ALA A 58 26.75 -27.19 12.72
CA ALA A 58 27.36 -27.25 14.07
C ALA A 58 27.44 -25.89 14.81
N LYS A 59 26.97 -24.78 14.23
CA LYS A 59 27.11 -23.43 14.84
C LYS A 59 25.90 -22.49 14.81
N LEU A 60 24.74 -22.92 14.28
CA LEU A 60 23.51 -22.12 14.31
C LEU A 60 22.63 -22.47 15.53
N SER A 61 23.06 -22.05 16.73
CA SER A 61 22.34 -22.40 17.98
C SER A 61 22.32 -21.31 19.06
N SER A 62 22.30 -20.03 18.68
CA SER A 62 21.69 -18.96 19.52
C SER A 62 21.58 -17.64 18.75
N THR A 63 20.41 -17.36 18.16
CA THR A 63 20.00 -15.95 17.99
C THR A 63 19.73 -15.42 19.39
N GLN A 64 20.67 -14.65 19.95
CA GLN A 64 20.61 -14.25 21.35
C GLN A 64 19.36 -13.39 21.59
N ARG A 65 18.41 -13.93 22.37
CA ARG A 65 17.17 -13.23 22.73
C ARG A 65 17.54 -11.92 23.45
N ILE A 66 17.17 -10.80 22.84
CA ILE A 66 17.48 -9.45 23.31
C ILE A 66 16.49 -9.02 24.40
N LEU A 67 15.21 -9.41 24.26
CA LEU A 67 14.12 -9.02 25.16
C LEU A 67 13.23 -10.20 25.56
N THR A 68 12.67 -10.12 26.76
CA THR A 68 11.64 -11.03 27.28
C THR A 68 10.24 -10.47 27.01
N PRO A 69 9.19 -11.31 26.83
CA PRO A 69 7.82 -10.83 26.59
C PRO A 69 7.29 -9.86 27.65
N ASP A 70 7.74 -10.00 28.88
CA ASP A 70 7.34 -9.18 30.03
C ASP A 70 8.10 -7.85 30.14
N ASN A 71 9.09 -7.62 29.28
CA ASN A 71 9.95 -6.42 29.31
C ASN A 71 10.18 -5.85 27.90
N LEU A 72 9.09 -5.54 27.21
CA LEU A 72 9.08 -5.00 25.84
C LEU A 72 9.00 -3.47 25.78
N PHE A 73 8.69 -2.80 26.89
CA PHE A 73 8.57 -1.35 26.95
C PHE A 73 9.91 -0.70 27.32
N HIS A 74 10.48 0.08 26.41
CA HIS A 74 11.69 0.89 26.64
C HIS A 74 11.50 2.31 26.06
N PRO A 75 12.04 3.37 26.68
CA PRO A 75 12.17 4.67 26.02
C PRO A 75 12.95 4.52 24.70
N ILE A 76 12.50 5.17 23.63
CA ILE A 76 13.04 4.93 22.28
C ILE A 76 14.53 5.26 22.19
N SER A 77 15.04 6.20 22.98
CA SER A 77 16.47 6.50 23.02
C SER A 77 17.33 5.52 23.82
N GLU A 78 16.76 4.89 24.85
CA GLU A 78 17.45 3.92 25.73
C GLU A 78 17.27 2.46 25.27
N SER A 79 16.32 2.21 24.37
CA SER A 79 16.05 0.92 23.73
C SER A 79 17.34 0.14 23.42
N PRO A 80 17.44 -1.15 23.78
CA PRO A 80 18.62 -1.95 23.44
C PRO A 80 18.78 -2.16 21.92
N VAL A 81 17.70 -2.03 21.15
CA VAL A 81 17.63 -2.33 19.71
C VAL A 81 18.07 -1.12 18.87
N PRO A 82 19.12 -1.23 18.04
CA PRO A 82 19.68 -0.08 17.32
C PRO A 82 18.69 0.52 16.30
N GLU A 83 17.87 -0.29 15.63
CA GLU A 83 16.88 0.19 14.64
C GLU A 83 15.80 1.07 15.27
N ILE A 84 15.49 0.84 16.55
CA ILE A 84 14.50 1.64 17.30
C ILE A 84 15.13 2.97 17.73
N ARG A 85 16.38 2.97 18.21
CA ARG A 85 17.14 4.21 18.46
C ARG A 85 17.30 5.06 17.18
N ASP A 86 17.59 4.43 16.05
CA ASP A 86 17.61 5.06 14.71
C ASP A 86 16.27 5.73 14.40
N ARG A 87 15.15 5.02 14.59
CA ARG A 87 13.78 5.55 14.43
C ARG A 87 13.54 6.77 15.33
N GLY A 88 14.04 6.74 16.57
CA GLY A 88 14.09 7.88 17.49
C GLY A 88 14.86 9.08 16.94
N THR A 89 16.04 8.87 16.35
CA THR A 89 16.82 9.97 15.74
C THR A 89 16.12 10.61 14.54
N ILE A 90 15.35 9.83 13.77
CA ILE A 90 14.54 10.34 12.66
C ILE A 90 13.42 11.23 13.18
N ILE A 91 12.69 10.80 14.22
CA ILE A 91 11.63 11.61 14.86
C ILE A 91 12.24 12.88 15.48
N ARG A 92 13.36 12.79 16.20
CA ARG A 92 14.06 13.95 16.78
C ARG A 92 14.62 14.95 15.74
N LYS A 93 14.72 14.56 14.46
CA LYS A 93 15.28 15.38 13.37
C LYS A 93 14.23 15.93 12.40
N TYR A 94 13.18 15.17 12.12
CA TYR A 94 12.14 15.50 11.13
C TYR A 94 10.74 15.64 11.74
N GLY A 95 10.58 15.29 13.01
CA GLY A 95 9.35 15.45 13.77
C GLY A 95 9.07 16.90 14.15
N MET A 96 7.79 17.20 14.34
CA MET A 96 7.28 18.49 14.83
C MET A 96 6.57 18.32 16.18
N CYS A 97 6.83 19.24 17.12
CA CYS A 97 6.10 19.30 18.39
C CYS A 97 4.69 19.88 18.16
N PRO A 98 3.59 19.22 18.57
CA PRO A 98 2.23 19.63 18.23
C PRO A 98 1.88 21.03 18.77
N VAL A 99 2.21 21.31 20.04
CA VAL A 99 2.01 22.64 20.65
C VAL A 99 2.75 23.75 19.90
N CYS A 100 3.95 23.50 19.36
CA CYS A 100 4.65 24.50 18.53
C CYS A 100 3.99 24.69 17.15
N ASN A 101 3.32 23.68 16.62
CA ASN A 101 2.57 23.80 15.36
C ASN A 101 1.31 24.65 15.54
N GLU A 102 0.64 24.51 16.68
CA GLU A 102 -0.50 25.33 17.09
C GLU A 102 -0.09 26.79 17.35
N GLU A 103 0.92 27.01 18.22
CA GLU A 103 1.41 28.35 18.61
C GLU A 103 1.99 29.16 17.43
N HIS A 104 2.55 28.50 16.41
CA HIS A 104 3.19 29.16 15.27
C HIS A 104 2.49 28.92 13.92
N HIS A 105 1.23 28.46 13.92
CA HIS A 105 0.38 28.28 12.72
C HIS A 105 1.09 27.63 11.51
N GLY A 106 1.88 26.57 11.73
CA GLY A 106 2.58 25.86 10.65
C GLY A 106 3.90 26.49 10.17
N HIS A 107 4.39 27.60 10.74
CA HIS A 107 5.66 28.21 10.36
C HIS A 107 6.88 27.39 10.82
N ARG A 108 7.31 26.45 9.96
CA ARG A 108 8.41 25.48 10.19
C ARG A 108 9.72 26.07 10.73
N GLU A 109 10.07 27.31 10.39
CA GLU A 109 11.30 27.97 10.85
C GLU A 109 11.32 28.25 12.37
N GLN A 110 10.15 28.25 13.01
CA GLN A 110 9.99 28.50 14.46
C GLN A 110 9.64 27.21 15.23
N MET A 111 9.44 26.09 14.54
CA MET A 111 9.14 24.80 15.17
C MET A 111 10.38 24.18 15.82
N ARG A 112 10.26 23.85 17.12
CA ARG A 112 11.25 23.02 17.80
C ARG A 112 10.92 21.53 17.59
N SER A 113 11.93 20.76 17.19
CA SER A 113 11.83 19.29 17.05
C SER A 113 11.53 18.62 18.39
N PRO A 114 10.85 17.46 18.42
CA PRO A 114 10.57 16.75 19.65
C PRO A 114 11.85 16.14 20.24
N ALA A 115 12.05 16.33 21.54
CA ALA A 115 13.23 15.89 22.29
C ALA A 115 12.86 15.29 23.66
N TYR A 116 11.74 15.71 24.25
CA TYR A 116 11.17 15.14 25.47
C TYR A 116 10.44 13.83 25.15
N GLU A 117 10.89 12.74 25.77
CA GLU A 117 10.29 11.40 25.67
C GLU A 117 9.23 11.23 26.75
N CYS A 118 8.01 10.85 26.37
CA CYS A 118 6.93 10.63 27.33
C CYS A 118 7.18 9.33 28.11
N PRO A 119 7.10 9.32 29.46
CA PRO A 119 7.38 8.12 30.26
C PRO A 119 6.38 6.98 30.02
N ASP A 120 5.14 7.28 29.62
CA ASP A 120 4.07 6.29 29.48
C ASP A 120 4.10 5.54 28.13
N CYS A 121 4.65 6.15 27.07
CA CYS A 121 4.73 5.57 25.72
C CYS A 121 6.15 5.47 25.14
N GLY A 122 7.15 6.11 25.74
CA GLY A 122 8.57 6.05 25.34
C GLY A 122 8.93 6.84 24.07
N HIS A 123 7.97 7.46 23.40
CA HIS A 123 8.20 8.24 22.18
C HIS A 123 8.63 9.69 22.46
N PRO A 124 9.58 10.26 21.69
CA PRO A 124 9.90 11.69 21.71
C PRO A 124 8.78 12.48 21.04
N THR A 125 7.98 13.21 21.81
CA THR A 125 6.70 13.81 21.34
C THR A 125 6.67 15.33 21.40
N HIS A 126 7.38 15.94 22.34
CA HIS A 126 7.35 17.38 22.58
C HIS A 126 8.78 17.94 22.65
N CYS A 127 8.96 19.24 22.40
CA CYS A 127 10.28 19.86 22.41
C CYS A 127 10.83 20.12 23.83
N SER A 128 9.96 20.26 24.83
CA SER A 128 10.29 20.39 26.25
C SER A 128 9.18 19.79 27.13
N GLU A 129 9.48 19.57 28.41
CA GLU A 129 8.48 19.13 29.39
C GLU A 129 7.32 20.14 29.51
N GLU A 130 7.61 21.45 29.50
CA GLU A 130 6.58 22.49 29.50
C GLU A 130 5.57 22.33 28.36
N HIS A 131 6.05 22.00 27.15
CA HIS A 131 5.20 21.75 26.00
C HIS A 131 4.46 20.41 26.11
N TYR A 132 5.04 19.39 26.74
CA TYR A 132 4.34 18.15 27.08
C TYR A 132 3.20 18.38 28.08
N GLN A 133 3.40 19.20 29.12
CA GLN A 133 2.32 19.53 30.08
C GLN A 133 1.22 20.40 29.42
N LYS A 134 1.57 21.33 28.51
CA LYS A 134 0.59 22.08 27.68
C LYS A 134 -0.23 21.14 26.78
N GLY A 135 0.42 20.23 26.05
CA GLY A 135 -0.20 19.33 25.07
C GLY A 135 -0.77 18.03 25.65
N LYS A 136 -0.82 17.92 26.98
CA LYS A 136 -1.05 16.65 27.69
C LYS A 136 -2.39 16.00 27.36
N ASP A 137 -3.44 16.80 27.25
CA ASP A 137 -4.81 16.30 27.05
C ASP A 137 -4.97 15.67 25.67
N GLU A 138 -4.49 16.32 24.61
CA GLU A 138 -4.46 15.74 23.26
C GLU A 138 -3.50 14.55 23.18
N HIS A 139 -2.32 14.65 23.80
CA HIS A 139 -1.36 13.54 23.85
C HIS A 139 -1.95 12.29 24.53
N SER A 140 -2.75 12.45 25.60
CA SER A 140 -3.37 11.33 26.32
C SER A 140 -4.21 10.42 25.41
N LYS A 141 -4.89 11.01 24.41
CA LYS A 141 -5.75 10.30 23.46
C LYS A 141 -4.96 9.33 22.58
N ILE A 142 -3.71 9.65 22.24
CA ILE A 142 -2.86 8.82 21.38
C ILE A 142 -1.73 8.08 22.14
N CYS A 143 -1.48 8.42 23.40
CA CYS A 143 -0.42 7.84 24.22
C CYS A 143 -0.44 6.30 24.24
N HIS A 144 -1.63 5.69 24.33
CA HIS A 144 -1.80 4.23 24.28
C HIS A 144 -1.38 3.63 22.93
N ILE A 145 -1.71 4.26 21.80
CA ILE A 145 -1.31 3.84 20.45
C ILE A 145 0.21 3.92 20.27
N LEU A 146 0.83 5.00 20.77
CA LEU A 146 2.28 5.15 20.75
C LEU A 146 2.95 4.06 21.59
N ARG A 147 2.37 3.70 22.74
CA ARG A 147 2.86 2.62 23.60
C ARG A 147 2.72 1.24 22.94
N GLU A 148 1.56 0.91 22.38
CA GLU A 148 1.35 -0.33 21.62
C GLU A 148 2.37 -0.47 20.49
N HIS A 149 2.58 0.59 19.70
CA HIS A 149 3.56 0.56 18.63
C HIS A 149 5.00 0.38 19.15
N ASN A 150 5.35 1.01 20.26
CA ASN A 150 6.66 0.87 20.89
C ASN A 150 6.90 -0.58 21.37
N GLU A 151 5.93 -1.18 22.06
CA GLU A 151 6.01 -2.58 22.51
C GLU A 151 6.01 -3.57 21.34
N ASP A 152 5.19 -3.35 20.30
CA ASP A 152 5.14 -4.19 19.08
C ASP A 152 6.46 -4.11 18.28
N GLU A 153 7.06 -2.92 18.12
CA GLU A 153 8.34 -2.75 17.43
C GLU A 153 9.51 -3.41 18.20
N HIS A 154 9.47 -3.40 19.54
CA HIS A 154 10.41 -4.12 20.37
C HIS A 154 10.21 -5.64 20.31
N ASP A 155 8.97 -6.13 20.33
CA ASP A 155 8.69 -7.56 20.27
C ASP A 155 9.11 -8.18 18.94
N LEU A 156 8.83 -7.50 17.82
CA LEU A 156 9.29 -7.86 16.48
C LEU A 156 10.82 -7.86 16.33
N ARG A 157 11.57 -7.30 17.29
CA ARG A 157 13.04 -7.28 17.31
C ARG A 157 13.65 -7.92 18.57
N SER A 158 12.82 -8.60 19.38
CA SER A 158 13.23 -9.27 20.63
C SER A 158 14.13 -10.48 20.41
N GLY A 159 14.13 -11.06 19.21
CA GLY A 159 14.76 -12.34 18.90
C GLY A 159 14.01 -13.56 19.46
N ARG A 160 12.74 -13.41 19.90
CA ARG A 160 11.90 -14.57 20.24
C ARG A 160 11.46 -15.32 18.98
N PRO A 161 11.21 -16.65 19.04
CA PRO A 161 10.46 -17.33 18.01
C PRO A 161 9.03 -16.77 17.96
N MET A 162 8.54 -16.51 16.75
CA MET A 162 7.21 -15.95 16.50
C MET A 162 6.32 -17.04 15.92
N LYS A 163 5.68 -17.82 16.82
CA LYS A 163 4.72 -18.86 16.44
C LYS A 163 3.56 -18.30 15.62
N GLU A 164 3.22 -17.04 15.83
CA GLU A 164 2.18 -16.36 15.04
C GLU A 164 2.51 -16.27 13.53
N PHE A 165 3.78 -16.46 13.14
CA PHE A 165 4.22 -16.53 11.74
C PHE A 165 4.33 -17.96 11.17
N GLU A 166 3.93 -18.99 11.93
CA GLU A 166 3.81 -20.38 11.45
C GLU A 166 2.50 -20.53 10.66
N PHE A 167 2.48 -19.98 9.44
CA PHE A 167 1.25 -19.90 8.63
C PHE A 167 0.82 -21.26 8.04
N PRO A 168 -0.49 -21.58 8.05
CA PRO A 168 -1.01 -22.86 7.59
C PRO A 168 -0.90 -23.04 6.07
N SER A 169 -0.74 -24.29 5.63
CA SER A 169 -0.72 -24.69 4.22
C SER A 169 -2.10 -24.60 3.55
N ALA A 170 -2.23 -25.15 2.33
CA ALA A 170 -3.52 -25.51 1.74
C ALA A 170 -4.34 -26.40 2.68
N GLN A 171 -5.67 -26.34 2.52
CA GLN A 171 -6.66 -27.03 3.36
C GLN A 171 -7.17 -28.34 2.75
N GLY A 172 -7.84 -29.16 3.56
CA GLY A 172 -8.69 -30.24 3.06
C GLY A 172 -9.87 -29.70 2.22
N PHE A 173 -10.36 -30.52 1.28
CA PHE A 173 -11.47 -30.17 0.39
C PHE A 173 -12.78 -29.83 1.13
N ASP A 174 -12.98 -30.42 2.32
CA ASP A 174 -14.18 -30.24 3.14
C ASP A 174 -14.09 -29.06 4.14
N GLU A 175 -12.96 -28.33 4.19
CA GLU A 175 -12.76 -27.21 5.11
C GLU A 175 -13.30 -25.89 4.52
N ALA A 176 -14.38 -25.36 5.10
CA ALA A 176 -15.00 -24.11 4.65
C ALA A 176 -14.40 -22.86 5.34
N VAL A 177 -13.79 -21.97 4.56
CA VAL A 177 -13.27 -20.67 5.03
C VAL A 177 -14.41 -19.67 5.26
N ASN A 178 -14.37 -18.97 6.40
CA ASN A 178 -15.30 -17.88 6.70
C ASN A 178 -14.56 -16.55 6.86
N MET A 179 -14.71 -15.67 5.86
CA MET A 179 -14.06 -14.35 5.82
C MET A 179 -14.85 -13.22 6.51
N ALA A 180 -15.56 -13.49 7.61
CA ALA A 180 -16.34 -12.47 8.31
C ALA A 180 -15.47 -11.40 9.01
N ASN A 181 -14.38 -11.81 9.64
CA ASN A 181 -13.39 -10.97 10.33
C ASN A 181 -12.06 -11.72 10.49
N TRP A 182 -11.03 -11.11 11.09
CA TRP A 182 -9.74 -11.76 11.34
C TRP A 182 -9.83 -13.01 12.21
N ASP A 183 -10.58 -12.98 13.32
CA ASP A 183 -10.63 -14.07 14.31
C ASP A 183 -11.21 -15.35 13.70
N VAL A 184 -12.36 -15.21 13.02
CA VAL A 184 -13.06 -16.32 12.36
C VAL A 184 -12.28 -16.81 11.14
N PHE A 185 -11.58 -15.91 10.43
CA PHE A 185 -10.67 -16.29 9.35
C PHE A 185 -9.51 -17.14 9.88
N PHE A 186 -8.80 -16.70 10.92
CA PHE A 186 -7.68 -17.44 11.51
C PHE A 186 -8.13 -18.81 12.04
N TYR A 187 -9.28 -18.87 12.72
CA TYR A 187 -9.87 -20.11 13.18
C TYR A 187 -10.22 -21.06 12.02
N THR A 188 -10.96 -20.60 11.01
CA THR A 188 -11.38 -21.45 9.87
C THR A 188 -10.26 -21.80 8.89
N ARG A 189 -9.10 -21.13 8.98
CA ARG A 189 -7.88 -21.48 8.24
C ARG A 189 -6.89 -22.35 9.02
N SER A 190 -7.18 -22.71 10.27
CA SER A 190 -6.28 -23.48 11.15
C SER A 190 -4.93 -22.78 11.40
N PHE A 191 -4.94 -21.46 11.62
CA PHE A 191 -3.77 -20.74 12.13
C PHE A 191 -3.48 -21.14 13.60
N PRO A 192 -2.23 -20.95 14.08
CA PRO A 192 -1.90 -21.04 15.51
C PRO A 192 -2.81 -20.15 16.37
N SER A 193 -3.04 -20.54 17.63
CA SER A 193 -3.85 -19.72 18.54
C SER A 193 -3.20 -18.35 18.77
N MET A 194 -3.95 -17.29 18.51
CA MET A 194 -3.49 -15.92 18.67
C MET A 194 -3.75 -15.48 20.11
N ASP A 195 -2.92 -15.95 21.02
CA ASP A 195 -3.08 -15.80 22.48
C ASP A 195 -3.02 -14.33 22.98
N SER A 196 -2.77 -13.35 22.10
CA SER A 196 -2.74 -11.92 22.43
C SER A 196 -3.05 -11.01 21.24
N ASP A 197 -3.59 -9.82 21.54
CA ASP A 197 -3.83 -8.75 20.54
C ASP A 197 -2.55 -8.37 19.79
N ARG A 198 -1.37 -8.45 20.42
CA ARG A 198 -0.09 -8.19 19.77
C ARG A 198 0.18 -9.19 18.64
N SER A 199 -0.07 -10.48 18.86
CA SER A 199 0.02 -11.51 17.82
C SER A 199 -0.94 -11.21 16.65
N MET A 200 -2.18 -10.81 16.95
CA MET A 200 -3.16 -10.39 15.95
C MET A 200 -2.69 -9.17 15.15
N ARG A 201 -2.09 -8.16 15.79
CA ARG A 201 -1.49 -6.98 15.15
C ARG A 201 -0.31 -7.37 14.25
N HIS A 202 0.59 -8.24 14.70
CA HIS A 202 1.73 -8.71 13.91
C HIS A 202 1.30 -9.45 12.63
N VAL A 203 0.35 -10.38 12.74
CA VAL A 203 -0.06 -11.24 11.63
C VAL A 203 -0.94 -10.49 10.62
N SER A 204 -1.92 -9.72 11.10
CA SER A 204 -2.77 -8.90 10.21
C SER A 204 -1.97 -7.87 9.41
N LYS A 205 -0.84 -7.35 9.94
CA LYS A 205 0.02 -6.40 9.22
C LYS A 205 0.73 -7.02 8.01
N LEU A 206 1.04 -8.32 8.04
CA LEU A 206 1.60 -9.05 6.89
C LEU A 206 0.49 -9.50 5.92
N LEU A 207 -0.61 -10.03 6.46
CA LEU A 207 -1.66 -10.67 5.66
C LEU A 207 -2.70 -9.70 5.08
N THR A 208 -2.79 -8.45 5.56
CA THR A 208 -3.81 -7.50 5.09
C THR A 208 -3.85 -7.37 3.56
N TYR A 209 -2.70 -7.41 2.89
CA TYR A 209 -2.65 -7.29 1.43
C TYR A 209 -3.25 -8.50 0.67
N PRO A 210 -2.72 -9.75 0.77
CA PRO A 210 -3.32 -10.89 0.11
C PRO A 210 -4.75 -11.19 0.58
N ILE A 211 -5.05 -10.97 1.87
CA ILE A 211 -6.37 -11.30 2.42
C ILE A 211 -7.42 -10.23 2.08
N THR A 212 -7.04 -8.97 1.78
CA THR A 212 -7.95 -7.99 1.19
C THR A 212 -8.27 -8.30 -0.29
N ILE A 213 -7.31 -8.84 -1.06
CA ILE A 213 -7.60 -9.37 -2.40
C ILE A 213 -8.57 -10.55 -2.29
N ALA A 214 -8.28 -11.50 -1.41
CA ALA A 214 -9.16 -12.64 -1.17
C ALA A 214 -10.55 -12.19 -0.69
N SER A 215 -10.68 -11.25 0.24
CA SER A 215 -11.98 -10.85 0.79
C SER A 215 -12.88 -10.13 -0.23
N ALA A 216 -12.30 -9.49 -1.26
CA ALA A 216 -13.06 -8.96 -2.39
C ALA A 216 -13.55 -10.08 -3.34
N LEU A 217 -12.69 -11.04 -3.67
CA LEU A 217 -12.94 -12.06 -4.69
C LEU A 217 -13.68 -13.31 -4.17
N HIS A 218 -13.37 -13.77 -2.96
CA HIS A 218 -13.91 -14.99 -2.35
C HIS A 218 -15.43 -14.95 -2.26
N GLU A 219 -16.10 -16.10 -2.40
CA GLU A 219 -17.56 -16.13 -2.37
C GLU A 219 -18.13 -15.67 -1.03
N SER A 220 -17.47 -16.00 0.09
CA SER A 220 -17.87 -15.63 1.46
C SER A 220 -17.55 -14.16 1.84
N SER A 221 -17.32 -13.28 0.86
CA SER A 221 -16.91 -11.88 1.08
C SER A 221 -17.77 -11.17 2.15
N PRO A 222 -17.15 -10.46 3.12
CA PRO A 222 -17.91 -9.70 4.12
C PRO A 222 -18.63 -8.50 3.48
N HIS A 223 -18.13 -8.00 2.34
CA HIS A 223 -18.63 -6.80 1.66
C HIS A 223 -19.86 -7.05 0.77
N ARG A 224 -20.47 -8.25 0.82
CA ARG A 224 -21.65 -8.66 0.03
C ARG A 224 -22.82 -7.66 0.02
N LYS A 225 -22.97 -6.79 1.03
CA LYS A 225 -24.06 -5.79 1.11
C LYS A 225 -23.72 -4.45 0.43
N GLN A 226 -22.45 -4.20 0.15
CA GLN A 226 -21.91 -2.96 -0.40
C GLN A 226 -21.55 -3.07 -1.90
N VAL A 227 -21.49 -4.30 -2.42
CA VAL A 227 -21.35 -4.59 -3.85
C VAL A 227 -22.63 -4.17 -4.59
N THR A 228 -22.48 -3.53 -5.75
CA THR A 228 -23.59 -3.07 -6.60
C THR A 228 -24.08 -4.19 -7.55
N ALA A 229 -25.16 -3.94 -8.32
CA ALA A 229 -25.57 -4.86 -9.39
C ALA A 229 -24.44 -5.11 -10.42
N GLU A 230 -23.70 -4.06 -10.79
CA GLU A 230 -22.56 -4.15 -11.70
C GLU A 230 -21.33 -4.81 -11.07
N GLY A 231 -21.13 -4.61 -9.77
CA GLY A 231 -20.14 -5.35 -9.00
C GLY A 231 -20.45 -6.83 -8.88
N LEU A 232 -21.73 -7.21 -8.72
CA LEU A 232 -22.16 -8.60 -8.71
C LEU A 232 -21.94 -9.27 -10.07
N ARG A 233 -22.24 -8.59 -11.19
CA ARG A 233 -21.92 -9.07 -12.55
C ARG A 233 -20.42 -9.30 -12.73
N SER A 234 -19.61 -8.32 -12.33
CA SER A 234 -18.14 -8.36 -12.50
C SER A 234 -17.47 -9.41 -11.60
N LEU A 235 -17.94 -9.57 -10.35
CA LEU A 235 -17.46 -10.62 -9.45
C LEU A 235 -17.98 -12.01 -9.83
N ALA A 236 -19.18 -12.14 -10.41
CA ALA A 236 -19.68 -13.43 -10.89
C ALA A 236 -18.85 -13.97 -12.08
N ALA A 237 -18.39 -13.09 -12.96
CA ALA A 237 -17.44 -13.41 -14.03
C ALA A 237 -16.16 -14.04 -13.45
N ILE A 238 -15.43 -13.31 -12.60
CA ILE A 238 -14.16 -13.78 -12.02
C ILE A 238 -14.37 -15.03 -11.15
N ARG A 239 -15.47 -15.09 -10.37
CA ARG A 239 -15.80 -16.27 -9.55
C ARG A 239 -16.11 -17.52 -10.37
N SER A 240 -16.53 -17.40 -11.64
CA SER A 240 -16.71 -18.57 -12.50
C SER A 240 -15.39 -19.26 -12.88
N ILE A 241 -14.27 -18.52 -12.82
CA ILE A 241 -12.91 -19.04 -12.97
C ILE A 241 -12.36 -19.51 -11.61
N LEU A 242 -12.53 -18.74 -10.53
CA LEU A 242 -12.03 -19.09 -9.20
C LEU A 242 -12.70 -20.34 -8.59
N TYR A 243 -13.96 -20.59 -8.95
CA TYR A 243 -14.76 -21.72 -8.48
C TYR A 243 -15.31 -22.51 -9.68
N PRO A 244 -14.45 -23.29 -10.37
CA PRO A 244 -14.89 -24.13 -11.47
C PRO A 244 -15.92 -25.14 -10.96
N LYS A 245 -17.06 -25.26 -11.64
CA LYS A 245 -18.04 -26.29 -11.32
C LYS A 245 -17.38 -27.66 -11.50
N VAL A 246 -17.34 -28.47 -10.43
CA VAL A 246 -16.75 -29.81 -10.44
C VAL A 246 -17.50 -30.69 -11.46
N GLN A 247 -16.97 -30.75 -12.67
CA GLN A 247 -17.39 -31.70 -13.68
C GLN A 247 -16.81 -33.05 -13.28
N LEU A 248 -17.70 -33.99 -12.95
CA LEU A 248 -17.35 -35.38 -12.66
C LEU A 248 -16.82 -36.06 -13.93
N ALA A 249 -15.54 -35.85 -14.22
CA ALA A 249 -14.78 -36.68 -15.13
C ALA A 249 -14.93 -38.15 -14.68
N ARG A 250 -15.35 -39.03 -15.59
CA ARG A 250 -15.68 -40.42 -15.25
C ARG A 250 -14.45 -41.24 -14.88
N ASP A 251 -13.28 -40.77 -15.29
CA ASP A 251 -11.99 -41.48 -15.23
C ASP A 251 -11.06 -40.84 -14.16
N GLY A 252 -11.57 -40.76 -12.92
CA GLY A 252 -10.85 -40.25 -11.76
C GLY A 252 -10.93 -38.73 -11.57
N VAL A 253 -10.67 -38.28 -10.33
CA VAL A 253 -10.74 -36.86 -9.94
C VAL A 253 -9.48 -36.12 -10.40
N THR A 254 -9.34 -35.95 -11.71
CA THR A 254 -8.36 -35.03 -12.29
C THR A 254 -8.88 -33.61 -12.09
N LEU A 255 -8.38 -32.94 -11.06
CA LEU A 255 -8.65 -31.53 -10.79
C LEU A 255 -8.01 -30.68 -11.90
N LEU A 256 -8.84 -30.30 -12.88
CA LEU A 256 -8.44 -29.44 -14.00
C LEU A 256 -8.18 -28.03 -13.48
N ARG A 257 -6.92 -27.58 -13.58
CA ARG A 257 -6.55 -26.19 -13.34
C ARG A 257 -7.34 -25.26 -14.28
N THR A 258 -7.74 -24.12 -13.73
CA THR A 258 -8.44 -23.07 -14.51
C THR A 258 -7.45 -22.18 -15.24
N GLU A 259 -7.96 -21.22 -16.02
CA GLU A 259 -7.14 -20.12 -16.52
C GLU A 259 -6.47 -19.33 -15.39
N THR A 260 -5.35 -18.67 -15.70
CA THR A 260 -4.62 -17.78 -14.80
C THR A 260 -5.39 -16.49 -14.54
N VAL A 261 -5.58 -16.13 -13.28
CA VAL A 261 -6.12 -14.81 -12.88
C VAL A 261 -4.96 -13.83 -12.68
N ASN A 262 -4.99 -12.70 -13.37
CA ASN A 262 -3.92 -11.71 -13.34
C ASN A 262 -4.29 -10.56 -12.38
N LEU A 263 -3.42 -10.30 -11.42
CA LEU A 263 -3.62 -9.33 -10.34
C LEU A 263 -2.63 -8.19 -10.47
N TYR A 264 -3.10 -7.06 -10.99
CA TYR A 264 -2.29 -5.88 -11.26
C TYR A 264 -2.28 -4.95 -10.04
N LEU A 265 -1.19 -4.99 -9.28
CA LEU A 265 -0.99 -4.20 -8.07
C LEU A 265 -0.32 -2.87 -8.44
N LEU A 266 -1.13 -1.83 -8.64
CA LEU A 266 -0.64 -0.53 -9.13
C LEU A 266 -0.21 0.37 -7.97
N GLY A 267 0.94 1.03 -8.12
CA GLY A 267 1.54 1.82 -7.04
C GLY A 267 2.14 0.97 -5.93
N ALA A 268 2.53 -0.27 -6.26
CA ALA A 268 3.09 -1.22 -5.30
C ALA A 268 4.35 -0.66 -4.61
N ARG A 269 4.36 -0.73 -3.28
CA ARG A 269 5.40 -0.26 -2.36
C ARG A 269 5.69 -1.38 -1.36
N ALA A 270 4.98 -1.41 -0.23
CA ALA A 270 5.17 -2.41 0.83
C ALA A 270 4.84 -3.84 0.35
N GLU A 271 3.88 -3.94 -0.56
CA GLU A 271 3.30 -5.17 -1.12
C GLU A 271 4.37 -5.97 -1.89
N SER A 272 5.22 -5.27 -2.64
CA SER A 272 6.36 -5.83 -3.37
C SER A 272 7.48 -6.36 -2.46
N THR A 273 7.55 -5.85 -1.22
CA THR A 273 8.58 -6.21 -0.23
C THR A 273 8.19 -7.33 0.71
N LEU A 274 6.95 -7.82 0.65
CA LEU A 274 6.50 -8.97 1.43
C LEU A 274 7.26 -10.25 1.01
N PRO A 275 7.65 -11.13 1.95
CA PRO A 275 8.20 -12.43 1.61
C PRO A 275 7.23 -13.21 0.68
N PRO A 276 7.70 -13.85 -0.41
CA PRO A 276 6.81 -14.47 -1.40
C PRO A 276 5.81 -15.50 -0.83
N HIS A 277 6.18 -16.22 0.25
CA HIS A 277 5.30 -17.19 0.91
C HIS A 277 4.05 -16.55 1.58
N ILE A 278 4.07 -15.24 1.86
CA ILE A 278 2.89 -14.51 2.38
C ILE A 278 1.76 -14.54 1.34
N TRP A 279 2.10 -14.40 0.07
CA TRP A 279 1.16 -14.47 -1.05
C TRP A 279 0.62 -15.89 -1.29
N SER A 280 1.30 -16.95 -0.79
CA SER A 280 0.74 -18.31 -0.80
C SER A 280 -0.58 -18.43 -0.03
N GLN A 281 -0.83 -17.55 0.95
CA GLN A 281 -2.11 -17.50 1.66
C GLN A 281 -3.28 -17.02 0.78
N LEU A 282 -3.01 -16.36 -0.36
CA LEU A 282 -4.03 -16.09 -1.39
C LEU A 282 -4.30 -17.35 -2.23
N ALA A 283 -3.26 -18.01 -2.72
CA ALA A 283 -3.39 -19.23 -3.54
C ALA A 283 -4.07 -20.40 -2.79
N TYR A 284 -3.81 -20.55 -1.48
CA TYR A 284 -4.44 -21.57 -0.65
C TYR A 284 -5.96 -21.39 -0.47
N LEU A 285 -6.52 -20.21 -0.76
CA LEU A 285 -7.96 -19.94 -0.75
C LEU A 285 -8.65 -20.27 -2.08
N PHE A 286 -7.87 -20.49 -3.15
CA PHE A 286 -8.38 -20.77 -4.51
C PHE A 286 -7.56 -21.90 -5.17
N PRO A 287 -7.57 -23.13 -4.62
CA PRO A 287 -6.59 -24.17 -4.97
C PRO A 287 -6.60 -24.62 -6.44
N GLN A 288 -7.66 -24.32 -7.21
CA GLN A 288 -7.77 -24.66 -8.63
C GLN A 288 -7.19 -23.61 -9.59
N THR A 289 -6.94 -22.39 -9.09
CA THR A 289 -6.63 -21.23 -9.95
C THR A 289 -5.22 -20.72 -9.68
N PRO A 290 -4.33 -20.76 -10.69
CA PRO A 290 -3.05 -20.07 -10.62
C PRO A 290 -3.24 -18.55 -10.75
N PHE A 291 -2.44 -17.79 -10.01
CA PHE A 291 -2.39 -16.32 -10.11
C PHE A 291 -1.07 -15.83 -10.67
N HIS A 292 -1.15 -14.80 -11.51
CA HIS A 292 -0.01 -13.96 -11.88
C HIS A 292 -0.17 -12.61 -11.17
N ILE A 293 0.74 -12.28 -10.25
CA ILE A 293 0.72 -11.00 -9.53
C ILE A 293 1.75 -10.06 -10.16
N HIS A 294 1.27 -8.90 -10.63
CA HIS A 294 2.09 -7.87 -11.28
C HIS A 294 2.27 -6.69 -10.33
N PHE A 295 3.45 -6.54 -9.73
CA PHE A 295 3.82 -5.37 -8.93
C PHE A 295 4.28 -4.26 -9.87
N VAL A 296 3.47 -3.22 -10.04
CA VAL A 296 3.72 -2.13 -11.00
C VAL A 296 3.84 -0.79 -10.26
N GLY A 297 5.00 -0.16 -10.36
CA GLY A 297 5.20 1.21 -9.87
C GLY A 297 6.65 1.55 -9.53
N PRO A 298 7.00 2.85 -9.41
CA PRO A 298 8.38 3.31 -9.27
C PRO A 298 9.09 2.83 -8.01
N ASP A 299 8.35 2.49 -6.96
CA ASP A 299 8.87 1.94 -5.69
C ASP A 299 8.73 0.40 -5.58
N ALA A 300 8.17 -0.27 -6.60
CA ALA A 300 7.97 -1.73 -6.60
C ALA A 300 9.28 -2.53 -6.77
N LEU A 301 10.35 -1.84 -7.19
CA LEU A 301 11.72 -2.34 -7.25
C LEU A 301 12.69 -1.32 -6.67
N PRO A 302 13.81 -1.76 -6.07
CA PRO A 302 14.90 -0.84 -5.73
C PRO A 302 15.44 -0.18 -7.01
N PRO A 303 15.85 1.10 -6.95
CA PRO A 303 16.39 1.81 -8.11
C PRO A 303 17.61 1.08 -8.70
N ASN A 304 17.73 1.14 -10.02
CA ASN A 304 18.75 0.44 -10.83
C ASN A 304 18.62 -1.10 -10.87
N ARG A 305 17.43 -1.65 -10.61
CA ARG A 305 17.09 -3.05 -10.92
C ARG A 305 16.11 -3.11 -12.08
N GLU A 306 16.46 -3.87 -13.11
CA GLU A 306 15.59 -4.14 -14.26
C GLU A 306 14.32 -4.92 -13.86
N PRO A 307 13.20 -4.73 -14.58
CA PRO A 307 12.01 -5.56 -14.45
C PRO A 307 12.31 -7.05 -14.62
N TYR A 308 11.65 -7.90 -13.82
CA TYR A 308 11.84 -9.36 -13.90
C TYR A 308 10.61 -10.13 -13.46
N THR A 309 10.52 -11.38 -13.92
CA THR A 309 9.48 -12.34 -13.54
C THR A 309 10.10 -13.52 -12.80
N THR A 310 9.42 -14.03 -11.77
CA THR A 310 9.83 -15.21 -11.00
C THR A 310 8.59 -15.99 -10.56
N SER A 311 8.62 -17.32 -10.68
CA SER A 311 7.63 -18.19 -10.05
C SER A 311 8.10 -18.59 -8.65
N LEU A 312 7.14 -18.81 -7.74
CA LEU A 312 7.37 -19.39 -6.42
C LEU A 312 6.94 -20.87 -6.40
N ASN A 313 5.82 -21.16 -7.06
CA ASN A 313 5.28 -22.49 -7.29
C ASN A 313 4.33 -22.43 -8.50
N ASP A 314 3.78 -23.58 -8.90
CA ASP A 314 2.78 -23.71 -9.98
C ASP A 314 1.57 -22.76 -9.90
N GLN A 315 1.21 -22.28 -8.71
CA GLN A 315 0.04 -21.42 -8.47
C GLN A 315 0.39 -19.93 -8.41
N LEU A 316 1.67 -19.55 -8.31
CA LEU A 316 2.09 -18.17 -8.09
C LEU A 316 3.29 -17.77 -8.94
N THR A 317 3.01 -16.91 -9.92
CA THR A 317 4.02 -16.16 -10.69
C THR A 317 3.97 -14.69 -10.29
N PHE A 318 5.13 -14.07 -10.13
CA PHE A 318 5.30 -12.66 -9.80
C PHE A 318 6.06 -11.95 -10.92
N THR A 319 5.52 -10.85 -11.43
CA THR A 319 6.27 -9.88 -12.26
C THR A 319 6.45 -8.59 -11.48
N TYR A 320 7.64 -8.02 -11.52
CA TYR A 320 7.97 -6.72 -10.93
C TYR A 320 8.41 -5.76 -12.02
N ASP A 321 7.79 -4.58 -12.11
CA ASP A 321 8.12 -3.53 -13.08
C ASP A 321 8.11 -2.16 -12.39
N ASN A 322 9.15 -1.36 -12.64
CA ASN A 322 9.33 -0.03 -12.05
C ASN A 322 8.74 1.11 -12.88
N ALA A 323 8.10 0.82 -14.01
CA ALA A 323 7.39 1.80 -14.82
C ALA A 323 6.12 2.35 -14.12
N MET A 324 5.64 3.50 -14.58
CA MET A 324 4.29 3.96 -14.23
C MET A 324 3.27 3.10 -14.97
N TYR A 325 2.07 2.93 -14.40
CA TYR A 325 1.07 2.04 -15.00
C TYR A 325 0.66 2.46 -16.43
N HIS A 326 0.62 3.76 -16.74
CA HIS A 326 0.30 4.21 -18.09
C HIS A 326 1.32 3.79 -19.15
N ASP A 327 2.59 3.60 -18.78
CA ASP A 327 3.63 3.03 -19.66
C ASP A 327 3.56 1.49 -19.66
N TYR A 328 3.27 0.89 -18.49
CA TYR A 328 3.16 -0.56 -18.34
C TYR A 328 2.01 -1.16 -19.15
N HIS A 329 0.87 -0.46 -19.20
CA HIS A 329 -0.32 -0.86 -19.94
C HIS A 329 -0.03 -1.18 -21.42
N GLU A 330 0.84 -0.39 -22.06
CA GLU A 330 1.25 -0.59 -23.45
C GLU A 330 2.15 -1.82 -23.66
N LYS A 331 2.78 -2.34 -22.58
CA LYS A 331 3.58 -3.59 -22.62
C LYS A 331 2.72 -4.85 -22.58
N VAL A 332 1.53 -4.80 -21.98
CA VAL A 332 0.64 -5.96 -21.77
C VAL A 332 -0.20 -6.25 -23.02
N GLY A 333 -0.58 -5.23 -23.77
CA GLY A 333 -1.19 -5.33 -25.10
C GLY A 333 -2.68 -5.70 -25.13
N SER A 334 -3.13 -6.67 -24.32
CA SER A 334 -4.54 -7.08 -24.25
C SER A 334 -4.98 -7.39 -22.83
N PHE A 335 -6.16 -6.91 -22.45
CA PHE A 335 -6.77 -7.12 -21.13
C PHE A 335 -8.11 -7.83 -21.23
N ASP A 336 -8.44 -8.62 -20.21
CA ASP A 336 -9.61 -9.49 -20.16
C ASP A 336 -10.39 -9.30 -18.84
N PRO A 337 -11.56 -8.61 -18.87
CA PRO A 337 -12.41 -8.37 -17.70
C PRO A 337 -12.90 -9.60 -16.92
N TYR A 338 -12.72 -10.81 -17.43
CA TYR A 338 -13.13 -12.04 -16.75
C TYR A 338 -12.01 -12.62 -15.87
N LYS A 339 -10.73 -12.31 -16.16
CA LYS A 339 -9.56 -12.82 -15.41
C LYS A 339 -8.57 -11.75 -14.91
N ASP A 340 -8.64 -10.52 -15.40
CA ASP A 340 -7.77 -9.43 -14.99
C ASP A 340 -8.44 -8.55 -13.91
N VAL A 341 -7.70 -8.25 -12.83
CA VAL A 341 -8.19 -7.42 -11.72
C VAL A 341 -7.10 -6.45 -11.25
N TYR A 342 -7.46 -5.19 -11.06
CA TYR A 342 -6.59 -4.15 -10.50
C TYR A 342 -6.80 -4.00 -9.00
N PHE A 343 -5.70 -3.84 -8.25
CA PHE A 343 -5.72 -3.47 -6.84
C PHE A 343 -4.76 -2.30 -6.58
N LEU A 344 -5.26 -1.25 -5.92
CA LEU A 344 -4.50 -0.07 -5.54
C LEU A 344 -4.46 0.04 -4.02
N PHE A 345 -3.26 -0.11 -3.45
CA PHE A 345 -3.06 -0.10 -2.00
C PHE A 345 -2.68 1.30 -1.50
N ALA A 346 -3.68 2.03 -0.97
CA ALA A 346 -3.60 3.42 -0.51
C ALA A 346 -2.82 4.35 -1.47
N PRO A 347 -3.27 4.49 -2.73
CA PRO A 347 -2.53 5.16 -3.80
C PRO A 347 -2.40 6.69 -3.63
N GLY A 348 -3.29 7.33 -2.87
CA GLY A 348 -3.32 8.79 -2.70
C GLY A 348 -3.68 9.50 -4.00
N LEU A 349 -4.85 9.17 -4.57
CA LEU A 349 -5.37 9.77 -5.80
C LEU A 349 -5.64 11.27 -5.62
N GLY A 350 -6.21 11.66 -4.47
CA GLY A 350 -6.55 13.04 -4.14
C GLY A 350 -5.40 13.90 -3.62
N HIS A 351 -4.22 13.32 -3.38
CA HIS A 351 -3.06 14.11 -2.94
C HIS A 351 -2.52 14.95 -4.12
N PRO A 352 -2.38 16.30 -3.99
CA PRO A 352 -2.15 17.18 -5.13
C PRO A 352 -0.88 16.90 -5.96
N SER A 353 0.14 16.26 -5.37
CA SER A 353 1.38 15.91 -6.09
C SER A 353 1.27 14.66 -6.96
N SER A 354 0.23 13.85 -6.81
CA SER A 354 0.06 12.55 -7.46
C SER A 354 -1.18 12.48 -8.36
N ARG A 355 -2.23 13.27 -8.10
CA ARG A 355 -3.49 13.31 -8.87
C ARG A 355 -3.29 13.28 -10.39
N GLU A 356 -2.45 14.15 -10.94
CA GLU A 356 -2.20 14.22 -12.39
C GLU A 356 -1.64 12.90 -12.96
N SER A 357 -0.65 12.31 -12.28
CA SER A 357 -0.05 11.03 -12.69
C SER A 357 -0.97 9.82 -12.50
N TRP A 358 -1.88 9.90 -11.53
CA TRP A 358 -2.93 8.91 -11.34
C TRP A 358 -4.05 9.05 -12.36
N LYS A 359 -4.48 10.25 -12.73
CA LYS A 359 -5.56 10.49 -13.69
C LYS A 359 -5.33 9.79 -15.04
N ALA A 360 -4.14 9.95 -15.63
CA ALA A 360 -3.77 9.24 -16.86
C ALA A 360 -3.71 7.71 -16.69
N SER A 361 -3.35 7.24 -15.49
CA SER A 361 -3.25 5.81 -15.15
C SER A 361 -4.63 5.17 -14.93
N ILE A 362 -5.52 5.86 -14.22
CA ILE A 362 -6.91 5.45 -13.96
C ILE A 362 -7.71 5.47 -15.26
N ALA A 363 -7.54 6.46 -16.14
CA ALA A 363 -8.16 6.48 -17.46
C ALA A 363 -7.86 5.20 -18.27
N LYS A 364 -6.57 4.84 -18.41
CA LYS A 364 -6.17 3.59 -19.09
C LYS A 364 -6.64 2.32 -18.37
N ALA A 365 -6.76 2.33 -17.03
CA ALA A 365 -7.30 1.20 -16.28
C ALA A 365 -8.80 1.04 -16.49
N LEU A 366 -9.57 2.13 -16.47
CA LEU A 366 -11.01 2.13 -16.74
C LEU A 366 -11.30 1.66 -18.16
N ASP A 367 -10.50 2.02 -19.17
CA ASP A 367 -10.75 1.60 -20.54
C ASP A 367 -10.74 0.07 -20.71
N THR A 368 -9.92 -0.65 -19.95
CA THR A 368 -9.90 -2.13 -19.98
C THR A 368 -11.22 -2.80 -19.55
N LYS A 369 -12.16 -2.06 -18.93
CA LYS A 369 -13.43 -2.55 -18.35
C LYS A 369 -13.28 -3.66 -17.29
N CYS A 370 -12.06 -3.89 -16.79
CA CYS A 370 -11.77 -4.84 -15.72
C CYS A 370 -12.21 -4.30 -14.35
N ALA A 371 -12.30 -5.18 -13.35
CA ALA A 371 -12.59 -4.76 -11.98
C ALA A 371 -11.36 -4.09 -11.34
N MET A 372 -11.57 -2.95 -10.67
CA MET A 372 -10.52 -2.22 -9.96
C MET A 372 -10.94 -1.92 -8.53
N PHE A 373 -10.16 -2.43 -7.57
CA PHE A 373 -10.36 -2.21 -6.14
C PHE A 373 -9.30 -1.25 -5.58
N ILE A 374 -9.74 -0.31 -4.75
CA ILE A 374 -8.91 0.75 -4.19
C ILE A 374 -9.10 0.75 -2.68
N THR A 375 -8.01 0.94 -1.94
CA THR A 375 -8.01 1.05 -0.48
C THR A 375 -7.43 2.39 -0.04
N GLY A 376 -7.65 2.76 1.22
CA GLY A 376 -7.06 3.97 1.84
C GLY A 376 -6.64 3.75 3.29
N PHE A 377 -5.92 4.71 3.86
CA PHE A 377 -5.30 4.65 5.19
C PHE A 377 -6.20 5.07 6.36
N ASP A 378 -7.19 5.91 6.08
CA ASP A 378 -8.26 6.29 7.00
C ASP A 378 -9.53 6.70 6.23
N LYS A 379 -10.54 7.20 6.95
CA LYS A 379 -11.81 7.60 6.35
C LYS A 379 -11.71 8.85 5.45
N HIS A 380 -10.93 9.85 5.87
CA HIS A 380 -10.80 11.12 5.15
C HIS A 380 -9.97 10.95 3.87
N ASP A 381 -8.93 10.11 3.92
CA ASP A 381 -8.16 9.64 2.76
C ASP A 381 -9.09 8.98 1.71
N VAL A 382 -9.93 8.02 2.13
CA VAL A 382 -10.90 7.35 1.24
C VAL A 382 -11.95 8.33 0.69
N GLU A 383 -12.52 9.22 1.51
CA GLU A 383 -13.50 10.22 1.04
C GLU A 383 -12.89 11.22 0.04
N THR A 384 -11.60 11.56 0.19
CA THR A 384 -10.88 12.48 -0.70
C THR A 384 -10.47 11.80 -2.02
N ASP A 385 -10.01 10.55 -1.99
CA ASP A 385 -9.71 9.75 -3.17
C ASP A 385 -10.98 9.44 -4.00
N VAL A 386 -12.09 9.11 -3.32
CA VAL A 386 -13.41 8.91 -3.97
C VAL A 386 -13.87 10.19 -4.66
N LYS A 387 -13.91 11.32 -3.96
CA LYS A 387 -14.33 12.61 -4.53
C LYS A 387 -13.44 13.03 -5.70
N THR A 388 -12.14 12.71 -5.64
CA THR A 388 -11.20 12.99 -6.73
C THR A 388 -11.52 12.20 -7.99
N VAL A 389 -11.86 10.91 -7.88
CA VAL A 389 -12.24 10.09 -9.03
C VAL A 389 -13.65 10.44 -9.54
N GLU A 390 -14.57 10.85 -8.68
CA GLU A 390 -15.84 11.44 -9.12
C GLU A 390 -15.62 12.74 -9.92
N GLU A 391 -14.77 13.66 -9.43
CA GLU A 391 -14.42 14.90 -10.15
C GLU A 391 -13.72 14.66 -11.49
N ASP A 392 -12.84 13.65 -11.56
CA ASP A 392 -12.00 13.41 -12.74
C ASP A 392 -12.61 12.45 -13.77
N HIS A 393 -13.56 11.58 -13.37
CA HIS A 393 -14.04 10.44 -14.19
C HIS A 393 -15.54 10.07 -14.05
N ALA A 394 -16.42 10.89 -13.46
CA ALA A 394 -17.85 10.53 -13.21
C ALA A 394 -18.61 9.89 -14.40
N GLU A 395 -18.30 10.30 -15.63
CA GLU A 395 -18.96 9.76 -16.82
C GLU A 395 -18.36 8.42 -17.31
N ASP A 396 -17.15 8.05 -16.87
CA ASP A 396 -16.38 6.90 -17.37
C ASP A 396 -16.61 5.59 -16.60
N PHE A 397 -17.02 5.64 -15.32
CA PHE A 397 -16.98 4.45 -14.43
C PHE A 397 -18.32 4.01 -13.83
N ASP A 398 -18.46 2.70 -13.63
CA ASP A 398 -19.47 2.08 -12.76
C ASP A 398 -18.88 1.77 -11.39
N TRP A 399 -19.67 1.97 -10.33
CA TRP A 399 -19.35 1.44 -9.00
C TRP A 399 -19.45 -0.09 -8.99
N ILE A 400 -18.39 -0.78 -8.55
CA ILE A 400 -18.41 -2.21 -8.19
C ILE A 400 -18.75 -2.37 -6.70
N LEU A 401 -18.05 -1.64 -5.85
CA LEU A 401 -18.13 -1.74 -4.39
C LEU A 401 -18.15 -0.32 -3.81
N ARG A 402 -19.23 0.03 -3.10
CA ARG A 402 -19.35 1.33 -2.44
C ARG A 402 -18.32 1.45 -1.30
N PRO A 403 -17.82 2.66 -1.00
CA PRO A 403 -16.85 2.89 0.06
C PRO A 403 -17.31 2.33 1.41
N THR A 404 -16.46 1.49 2.00
CA THR A 404 -16.76 0.80 3.26
C THR A 404 -15.47 0.48 4.02
N GLU A 405 -15.58 0.18 5.32
CA GLU A 405 -14.43 -0.22 6.13
C GLU A 405 -13.99 -1.65 5.75
N ASN A 406 -12.68 -1.87 5.61
CA ASN A 406 -12.13 -3.16 5.27
C ASN A 406 -12.02 -4.03 6.53
N HIS A 407 -12.71 -5.17 6.53
CA HIS A 407 -12.67 -6.13 7.64
C HIS A 407 -11.29 -6.77 7.81
N PHE A 408 -10.44 -6.73 6.78
CA PHE A 408 -9.07 -7.24 6.75
C PHE A 408 -8.00 -6.14 6.67
N LYS A 409 -8.31 -4.93 7.17
CA LYS A 409 -7.30 -3.91 7.47
C LYS A 409 -6.25 -4.46 8.44
N SER A 410 -5.03 -3.92 8.41
CA SER A 410 -4.02 -4.18 9.44
C SER A 410 -4.57 -3.75 10.82
N LEU A 411 -4.48 -4.62 11.83
CA LEU A 411 -4.80 -4.24 13.21
C LEU A 411 -3.64 -3.45 13.84
N LYS A 412 -2.39 -3.66 13.39
CA LYS A 412 -1.26 -2.80 13.75
C LYS A 412 -1.41 -1.44 13.07
N ARG A 413 -1.25 -0.37 13.85
CA ARG A 413 -1.16 1.01 13.35
C ARG A 413 0.28 1.37 12.98
N ASP A 414 0.44 2.06 11.86
CA ASP A 414 1.70 2.70 11.48
C ASP A 414 1.66 4.17 11.92
N ILE A 415 2.74 4.66 12.56
CA ILE A 415 2.85 6.04 13.01
C ILE A 415 3.69 6.86 12.02
N ASN A 416 3.22 8.06 11.67
CA ASN A 416 3.97 9.03 10.88
C ASN A 416 5.18 9.56 11.68
N LEU A 417 6.40 9.37 11.17
CA LEU A 417 7.63 9.80 11.87
C LEU A 417 7.84 11.33 11.88
N GLN A 418 7.09 12.09 11.07
CA GLN A 418 7.11 13.56 11.10
C GLN A 418 6.06 14.12 12.08
N ASP A 419 4.94 13.41 12.27
CA ASP A 419 3.86 13.85 13.16
C ASP A 419 3.31 12.65 13.94
N LEU A 420 3.73 12.52 15.20
CA LEU A 420 3.29 11.44 16.08
C LEU A 420 1.82 11.56 16.52
N THR A 421 1.11 12.64 16.17
CA THR A 421 -0.35 12.71 16.36
C THR A 421 -1.12 11.89 15.30
N GLN A 422 -0.44 11.48 14.22
CA GLN A 422 -1.03 10.73 13.11
C GLN A 422 -0.63 9.25 13.17
N ALA A 423 -1.62 8.39 13.44
CA ALA A 423 -1.48 6.94 13.41
C ALA A 423 -2.54 6.31 12.50
N ILE A 424 -2.10 5.72 11.40
CA ILE A 424 -2.91 5.20 10.29
C ILE A 424 -3.05 3.67 10.36
N PHE A 425 -4.10 3.13 9.73
CA PHE A 425 -4.27 1.69 9.52
C PHE A 425 -3.97 1.34 8.07
N ALA A 426 -3.04 0.41 7.81
CA ALA A 426 -2.84 -0.08 6.46
C ALA A 426 -4.12 -0.77 5.94
N ASN A 427 -4.59 -0.32 4.77
CA ASN A 427 -5.82 -0.77 4.11
C ASN A 427 -7.09 -0.60 4.97
N TRP A 428 -7.25 0.53 5.67
CA TRP A 428 -8.42 0.83 6.52
C TRP A 428 -9.76 0.66 5.82
N GLY A 429 -9.91 1.29 4.65
CA GLY A 429 -11.13 1.25 3.85
C GLY A 429 -10.91 0.56 2.51
N ILE A 430 -12.00 0.11 1.89
CA ILE A 430 -12.01 -0.49 0.56
C ILE A 430 -13.22 0.03 -0.24
N TRP A 431 -13.00 0.24 -1.53
CA TRP A 431 -14.00 0.55 -2.54
C TRP A 431 -13.60 -0.08 -3.88
N GLY A 432 -14.46 0.01 -4.89
CA GLY A 432 -14.11 -0.49 -6.23
C GLY A 432 -14.99 0.03 -7.34
N ILE A 433 -14.40 0.13 -8.53
CA ILE A 433 -14.96 0.70 -9.76
C ILE A 433 -14.55 -0.16 -10.97
N ARG A 434 -15.17 0.10 -12.12
CA ARG A 434 -14.77 -0.40 -13.45
C ARG A 434 -15.13 0.65 -14.50
N GLY A 435 -14.53 0.61 -15.69
CA GLY A 435 -15.05 1.41 -16.80
C GLY A 435 -16.43 0.95 -17.25
N LYS A 436 -17.29 1.89 -17.64
CA LYS A 436 -18.61 1.61 -18.21
C LYS A 436 -18.48 0.84 -19.51
N ARG A 437 -19.37 -0.14 -19.70
CA ARG A 437 -19.67 -0.73 -21.00
C ARG A 437 -20.87 0.03 -21.56
N TYR A 438 -20.69 0.72 -22.68
CA TYR A 438 -21.83 1.26 -23.42
C TYR A 438 -22.61 0.08 -24.00
N GLU A 439 -23.84 -0.12 -23.54
CA GLU A 439 -24.75 -1.07 -24.19
C GLU A 439 -25.10 -0.50 -25.57
N VAL A 440 -24.92 -1.31 -26.63
CA VAL A 440 -25.30 -0.90 -27.99
C VAL A 440 -26.82 -0.93 -28.06
N THR A 441 -27.44 0.22 -27.83
CA THR A 441 -28.86 0.44 -28.11
C THR A 441 -29.05 0.39 -29.62
N HIS A 442 -29.40 -0.79 -30.16
CA HIS A 442 -30.01 -0.87 -31.49
C HIS A 442 -31.25 -0.01 -31.47
N ASN A 443 -31.20 1.12 -32.19
CA ASN A 443 -32.31 2.03 -32.33
C ASN A 443 -33.18 1.51 -33.50
N PRO A 444 -34.38 0.96 -33.26
CA PRO A 444 -35.15 0.24 -34.29
C PRO A 444 -35.80 1.16 -35.34
N GLU A 445 -35.42 2.44 -35.37
CA GLU A 445 -35.94 3.48 -36.27
C GLU A 445 -34.91 3.86 -37.36
N GLU A 446 -33.77 3.17 -37.46
CA GLU A 446 -32.71 3.44 -38.45
C GLU A 446 -32.53 2.33 -39.52
N ASP A 447 -33.32 1.25 -39.47
CA ASP A 447 -33.23 0.05 -40.35
C ASP A 447 -34.44 -0.13 -41.32
N ASP A 448 -35.35 0.85 -41.44
CA ASP A 448 -36.57 0.85 -42.31
C ASP A 448 -36.48 1.85 -43.49
#